data_AF-A0A524HMJ7-F1
#
_entry.id   AF-A0A524HMJ7-F1
#
_cell.length_a   1.000
_cell.length_b   1.000
_cell.length_c   1.000
_cell.angle_alpha   90.00
_cell.angle_beta   90.00
_cell.angle_gamma   90.00
#
_symmetry.space_group_name_H-M   'P 1'
#
loop_
_entity.id
_entity.type
_entity.pdbx_description
1 polymer ?
#
loop_
_entity_poly.entity_id
_entity_poly.type
_entity_poly.pdbx_seq_one_letter_code
_entity_poly.pdbx_strand_id
1 'polypeptide(L)'
;AGSVCTTKRALKKRLAEMTEQYDEVLVQEYVAGREFNVGFIGDTVLPVAELCFDNMPEGSWPILTYAAKWDTGSPEDLGSVPICPADVSAEIQKRIVTVARQAWDELCGGEGYGRVDLRVDATGQPFVLEVNPNPDISDSAGLSRMAKVQGLEYHELIGRIVDEALSRSSSRRAADALVEGAVPVT
;
A
#
# COMPACT_ATOMS: atom_id res chain seq x y z
N ALA A 1 -10.57 -18.85 -0.53
CA ALA A 1 -10.04 -19.62 0.61
C ALA A 1 -8.72 -20.31 0.25
N GLY A 2 -7.82 -20.50 1.21
CA GLY A 2 -6.57 -21.28 1.02
C GLY A 2 -5.27 -20.49 0.88
N SER A 3 -5.28 -19.16 1.08
CA SER A 3 -4.06 -18.33 1.01
C SER A 3 -3.10 -18.58 2.18
N VAL A 4 -3.60 -19.01 3.33
CA VAL A 4 -2.77 -19.37 4.50
C VAL A 4 -2.78 -20.88 4.69
N CYS A 5 -1.59 -21.48 4.73
CA CYS A 5 -1.40 -22.93 4.89
C CYS A 5 -0.67 -23.22 6.22
N THR A 6 -1.35 -23.91 7.16
CA THR A 6 -0.78 -24.24 8.48
C THR A 6 -0.04 -25.58 8.53
N THR A 7 -0.03 -26.34 7.43
CA THR A 7 0.69 -27.62 7.36
C THR A 7 1.43 -27.76 6.03
N LYS A 8 2.54 -28.52 6.04
CA LYS A 8 3.30 -28.85 4.83
C LYS A 8 2.43 -29.55 3.77
N ARG A 9 1.47 -30.37 4.20
CA ARG A 9 0.52 -31.05 3.30
C ARG A 9 -0.40 -30.04 2.61
N ALA A 10 -0.97 -29.10 3.36
CA ALA A 10 -1.82 -28.05 2.81
C ALA A 10 -1.04 -27.15 1.84
N LEU A 11 0.18 -26.74 2.22
CA LEU A 11 1.06 -25.94 1.36
C LEU A 11 1.36 -26.64 0.03
N LYS A 12 1.74 -27.92 0.05
CA LYS A 12 2.01 -28.69 -1.18
C LYS A 12 0.80 -28.76 -2.10
N LYS A 13 -0.38 -28.98 -1.53
CA LYS A 13 -1.64 -29.00 -2.29
C LYS A 13 -1.89 -27.64 -2.94
N ARG A 14 -1.79 -26.56 -2.15
CA ARG A 14 -2.04 -25.21 -2.64
C ARG A 14 -1.05 -24.77 -3.70
N LEU A 15 0.23 -25.11 -3.53
CA LEU A 15 1.25 -24.79 -4.52
C LEU A 15 0.95 -25.44 -5.87
N ALA A 16 0.57 -26.72 -5.89
CA ALA A 16 0.19 -27.41 -7.12
C ALA A 16 -0.96 -26.69 -7.85
N GLU A 17 -2.01 -26.31 -7.12
CA GLU A 17 -3.15 -25.54 -7.66
C GLU A 17 -2.70 -24.18 -8.23
N MET A 18 -1.81 -23.46 -7.54
CA MET A 18 -1.37 -22.13 -7.98
C MET A 18 -0.45 -22.20 -9.20
N THR A 19 0.43 -23.20 -9.28
CA THR A 19 1.33 -23.38 -10.44
C THR A 19 0.62 -23.85 -11.71
N GLU A 20 -0.65 -24.28 -11.63
CA GLU A 20 -1.48 -24.51 -12.81
C GLU A 20 -2.01 -23.20 -13.40
N GLN A 21 -2.11 -22.14 -12.58
CA GLN A 21 -2.69 -20.85 -12.96
C GLN A 21 -1.64 -19.76 -13.20
N TYR A 22 -0.51 -19.81 -12.49
CA TYR A 22 0.52 -18.78 -12.50
C TYR A 22 1.89 -19.38 -12.76
N ASP A 23 2.70 -18.67 -13.55
CA ASP A 23 4.07 -19.09 -13.89
C ASP A 23 5.00 -19.08 -12.66
N GLU A 24 4.80 -18.12 -11.77
CA GLU A 24 5.57 -17.96 -10.53
C GLU A 24 4.64 -17.86 -9.32
N VAL A 25 5.04 -18.51 -8.22
CA VAL A 25 4.30 -18.51 -6.96
C VAL A 25 5.25 -18.18 -5.83
N LEU A 26 4.93 -17.12 -5.10
CA LEU A 26 5.66 -16.71 -3.91
C LEU A 26 5.08 -17.38 -2.67
N VAL A 27 5.95 -17.97 -1.85
CA VAL A 27 5.58 -18.56 -0.55
C VAL A 27 6.32 -17.78 0.54
N GLN A 28 5.56 -17.22 1.48
CA GLN A 28 6.09 -16.42 2.57
C GLN A 28 5.53 -16.88 3.91
N GLU A 29 6.25 -16.57 4.98
CA GLU A 29 5.72 -16.68 6.33
C GLU A 29 4.57 -15.69 6.52
N TYR A 30 3.54 -16.13 7.23
CA TYR A 30 2.42 -15.27 7.59
C TYR A 30 2.85 -14.30 8.70
N VAL A 31 2.86 -13.00 8.40
CA VAL A 31 3.10 -11.95 9.39
C VAL A 31 1.80 -11.67 10.15
N ALA A 32 1.75 -12.07 11.42
CA ALA A 32 0.63 -11.75 12.30
C ALA A 32 0.74 -10.30 12.82
N GLY A 33 -0.39 -9.67 13.13
CA GLY A 33 -0.45 -8.31 13.64
C GLY A 33 -1.50 -7.46 12.94
N ARG A 34 -1.42 -6.14 13.14
CA ARG A 34 -2.32 -5.15 12.53
C ARG A 34 -1.81 -4.78 11.14
N GLU A 35 -2.72 -4.49 10.20
CA GLU A 35 -2.38 -4.11 8.82
C GLU A 35 -2.63 -2.62 8.60
N PHE A 36 -1.67 -1.95 7.95
CA PHE A 36 -1.68 -0.51 7.73
C PHE A 36 -1.36 -0.18 6.28
N ASN A 37 -1.87 0.96 5.83
CA ASN A 37 -1.58 1.52 4.53
C ASN A 37 -1.07 2.96 4.71
N VAL A 38 -0.01 3.31 3.98
CA VAL A 38 0.55 4.67 3.93
C VAL A 38 0.50 5.16 2.50
N GLY A 39 -0.25 6.24 2.26
CA GLY A 39 -0.35 6.86 0.94
C GLY A 39 0.69 7.95 0.73
N PHE A 40 1.13 8.13 -0.52
CA PHE A 40 2.13 9.12 -0.92
C PHE A 40 1.67 9.92 -2.13
N ILE A 41 2.08 11.19 -2.18
CA ILE A 41 2.04 12.07 -3.36
C ILE A 41 3.36 12.84 -3.38
N GLY A 42 4.32 12.35 -4.17
CA GLY A 42 5.72 12.76 -4.13
C GLY A 42 6.28 12.61 -2.72
N ASP A 43 6.74 13.72 -2.15
CA ASP A 43 7.24 13.79 -0.77
C ASP A 43 6.14 13.84 0.29
N THR A 44 4.90 14.11 -0.10
CA THR A 44 3.78 14.22 0.84
C THR A 44 3.35 12.84 1.32
N VAL A 45 3.35 12.64 2.64
CA VAL A 45 2.79 11.46 3.30
C VAL A 45 1.36 11.74 3.72
N LEU A 46 0.43 10.88 3.32
CA LEU A 46 -0.98 10.95 3.73
C LEU A 46 -1.18 10.28 5.11
N PRO A 47 -2.29 10.56 5.83
CA PRO A 47 -2.55 9.94 7.12
C PRO A 47 -2.53 8.41 7.03
N VAL A 48 -1.85 7.78 7.98
CA VAL A 48 -1.81 6.32 8.07
C VAL A 48 -3.23 5.79 8.26
N ALA A 49 -3.62 4.83 7.43
CA ALA A 49 -4.86 4.07 7.58
C ALA A 49 -4.55 2.68 8.12
N GLU A 50 -5.52 2.09 8.81
CA GLU A 50 -5.52 0.70 9.23
C GLU A 50 -6.59 -0.06 8.46
N LEU A 51 -6.31 -1.32 8.14
CA LEU A 51 -7.32 -2.29 7.75
C LEU A 51 -7.59 -3.21 8.94
N CYS A 52 -8.73 -3.01 9.60
CA CYS A 52 -9.14 -3.74 10.78
C CYS A 52 -9.92 -5.00 10.38
N PHE A 53 -9.58 -6.13 11.01
CA PHE A 53 -10.17 -7.44 10.73
C PHE A 53 -11.00 -7.99 11.90
N ASP A 54 -11.33 -7.17 12.90
CA ASP A 54 -12.00 -7.60 14.14
C ASP A 54 -13.41 -8.18 13.89
N ASN A 55 -14.02 -7.84 12.76
CA ASN A 55 -15.34 -8.30 12.36
C ASN A 55 -15.31 -9.49 11.37
N MET A 56 -14.14 -10.08 11.12
CA MET A 56 -14.03 -11.22 10.21
C MET A 56 -14.78 -12.46 10.74
N PRO A 57 -15.34 -13.29 9.84
CA PRO A 57 -16.00 -14.53 10.24
C PRO A 57 -15.10 -15.43 11.07
N GLU A 58 -15.66 -16.15 12.05
CA GLU A 58 -14.91 -17.09 12.88
C GLU A 58 -14.14 -18.11 12.01
N GLY A 59 -12.87 -18.35 12.35
CA GLY A 59 -11.98 -19.24 11.60
C GLY A 59 -11.35 -18.62 10.35
N SER A 60 -11.66 -17.35 10.05
CA SER A 60 -10.97 -16.60 8.99
C SER A 60 -9.57 -16.18 9.42
N TRP A 61 -8.67 -16.10 8.44
CA TRP A 61 -7.40 -15.43 8.64
C TRP A 61 -7.61 -13.92 8.45
N PRO A 62 -7.02 -13.06 9.29
CA PRO A 62 -7.11 -11.63 9.10
C PRO A 62 -6.19 -11.24 7.95
N ILE A 63 -6.71 -11.34 6.72
CA ILE A 63 -6.09 -10.98 5.45
C ILE A 63 -7.16 -10.41 4.53
N LEU A 64 -6.80 -9.45 3.69
CA LEU A 64 -7.71 -8.94 2.67
C LEU A 64 -7.79 -9.94 1.50
N THR A 65 -8.86 -10.75 1.46
CA THR A 65 -9.08 -11.73 0.39
C THR A 65 -9.66 -11.06 -0.86
N TYR A 66 -9.73 -11.82 -1.97
CA TYR A 66 -10.42 -11.35 -3.17
C TYR A 66 -11.89 -11.00 -2.88
N ALA A 67 -12.60 -11.86 -2.15
CA ALA A 67 -14.00 -11.63 -1.79
C ALA A 67 -14.15 -10.38 -0.90
N ALA A 68 -13.21 -10.16 0.03
CA ALA A 68 -13.17 -8.93 0.83
C ALA A 68 -13.06 -7.65 0.00
N LYS A 69 -12.49 -7.73 -1.21
CA LYS A 69 -12.27 -6.56 -2.08
C LYS A 69 -13.31 -6.40 -3.19
N TRP A 70 -13.85 -7.51 -3.70
CA TRP A 70 -14.60 -7.52 -4.95
C TRP A 70 -16.02 -8.10 -4.82
N ASP A 71 -16.34 -8.74 -3.70
CA ASP A 71 -17.68 -9.25 -3.40
C ASP A 71 -18.32 -8.38 -2.32
N THR A 72 -18.90 -7.25 -2.76
CA THR A 72 -19.53 -6.27 -1.88
C THR A 72 -20.67 -6.88 -1.08
N GLY A 73 -20.62 -6.73 0.24
CA GLY A 73 -21.58 -7.30 1.18
C GLY A 73 -21.25 -8.75 1.60
N SER A 74 -20.16 -9.33 1.10
CA SER A 74 -19.67 -10.62 1.61
C SER A 74 -19.26 -10.50 3.08
N PRO A 75 -19.26 -11.60 3.86
CA PRO A 75 -18.80 -11.56 5.24
C PRO A 75 -17.34 -11.07 5.38
N GLU A 76 -16.51 -11.29 4.35
CA GLU A 76 -15.11 -10.85 4.32
C GLU A 76 -14.97 -9.35 4.00
N ASP A 77 -15.85 -8.80 3.16
CA ASP A 77 -15.93 -7.36 2.88
C ASP A 77 -16.40 -6.60 4.12
N LEU A 78 -17.50 -7.05 4.72
CA LEU A 78 -18.03 -6.47 5.96
C LEU A 78 -17.08 -6.65 7.16
N GLY A 79 -16.24 -7.69 7.12
CA GLY A 79 -15.27 -8.01 8.15
C GLY A 79 -13.95 -7.23 8.05
N SER A 80 -13.64 -6.67 6.88
CA SER A 80 -12.38 -5.96 6.59
C SER A 80 -12.61 -4.44 6.54
N VAL A 81 -12.58 -3.79 7.69
CA VAL A 81 -13.01 -2.40 7.85
C VAL A 81 -11.82 -1.44 7.82
N PRO A 82 -11.76 -0.50 6.86
CA PRO A 82 -10.71 0.50 6.86
C PRO A 82 -10.98 1.64 7.83
N ILE A 83 -9.99 1.98 8.65
CA ILE A 83 -10.03 3.04 9.66
C ILE A 83 -8.96 4.08 9.31
N CYS A 84 -9.35 5.35 9.19
CA CYS A 84 -8.41 6.44 8.92
C CYS A 84 -8.85 7.73 9.64
N PRO A 85 -7.97 8.37 10.43
CA PRO A 85 -6.60 7.95 10.74
C PRO A 85 -6.57 6.68 11.62
N ALA A 86 -5.49 5.91 11.50
CA ALA A 86 -5.27 4.73 12.35
C ALA A 86 -5.09 5.13 13.83
N ASP A 87 -5.65 4.33 14.74
CA ASP A 87 -5.50 4.53 16.18
C ASP A 87 -4.23 3.82 16.71
N VAL A 88 -3.12 4.57 16.73
CA VAL A 88 -1.80 4.10 17.15
C VAL A 88 -1.07 5.19 17.93
N SER A 89 -0.12 4.80 18.78
CA SER A 89 0.77 5.76 19.44
C SER A 89 1.63 6.50 18.40
N ALA A 90 2.05 7.72 18.74
CA ALA A 90 2.93 8.52 17.88
C ALA A 90 4.26 7.80 17.55
N GLU A 91 4.75 6.97 18.46
CA GLU A 91 5.96 6.15 18.23
C GLU A 91 5.75 5.10 17.14
N ILE A 92 4.66 4.33 17.21
CA ILE A 92 4.33 3.31 16.21
C ILE A 92 4.02 3.98 14.87
N GLN A 93 3.26 5.08 14.86
CA GLN A 93 2.98 5.84 13.65
C GLN A 93 4.28 6.30 12.96
N LYS A 94 5.24 6.83 13.72
CA LYS A 94 6.54 7.25 13.20
C LYS A 94 7.33 6.07 12.62
N ARG A 95 7.30 4.90 13.26
CA ARG A 95 7.97 3.69 12.75
C ARG A 95 7.35 3.22 11.43
N ILE A 96 6.02 3.16 11.36
CA ILE A 96 5.27 2.79 10.15
C ILE A 96 5.64 3.73 8.99
N VAL A 97 5.54 5.04 9.21
CA VAL A 97 5.83 6.05 8.17
C VAL A 97 7.30 5.99 7.73
N THR A 98 8.24 5.82 8.66
CA THR A 98 9.67 5.70 8.32
C THR A 98 9.93 4.52 7.38
N VAL A 99 9.42 3.33 7.73
CA VAL A 99 9.62 2.12 6.92
C VAL A 99 8.90 2.24 5.58
N ALA A 100 7.68 2.78 5.56
CA ALA A 100 6.91 2.97 4.35
C ALA A 100 7.59 3.97 3.38
N ARG A 101 8.07 5.10 3.90
CA ARG A 101 8.79 6.12 3.12
C ARG A 101 10.05 5.54 2.50
N GLN A 102 10.85 4.81 3.29
CA GLN A 102 12.05 4.15 2.78
C GLN A 102 11.72 3.15 1.65
N ALA A 103 10.68 2.33 1.82
CA ALA A 103 10.27 1.40 0.76
C ALA A 103 9.81 2.12 -0.51
N TRP A 104 9.08 3.22 -0.37
CA TRP A 104 8.62 4.03 -1.50
C TRP A 104 9.78 4.75 -2.23
N ASP A 105 10.73 5.29 -1.48
CA ASP A 105 11.95 5.91 -2.03
C ASP A 105 12.78 4.91 -2.83
N GLU A 106 13.10 3.77 -2.23
CA GLU A 106 14.03 2.80 -2.82
C GLU A 106 13.42 2.04 -4.01
N LEU A 107 12.11 1.76 -3.99
CA LEU A 107 11.47 0.94 -5.03
C LEU A 107 10.77 1.77 -6.11
N CYS A 108 10.41 3.02 -5.83
CA CYS A 108 9.67 3.87 -6.77
C CYS A 108 10.31 5.25 -6.98
N GLY A 109 11.51 5.49 -6.43
CA GLY A 109 12.21 6.77 -6.53
C GLY A 109 11.56 7.88 -5.70
N GLY A 110 10.54 7.55 -4.91
CA GLY A 110 9.80 8.51 -4.10
C GLY A 110 8.89 9.48 -4.88
N GLU A 111 8.68 9.22 -6.15
CA GLU A 111 8.00 10.10 -7.10
C GLU A 111 6.57 9.63 -7.40
N GLY A 112 5.72 10.52 -7.92
CA GLY A 112 4.38 10.17 -8.36
C GLY A 112 3.42 10.06 -7.19
N TYR A 113 2.57 9.04 -7.22
CA TYR A 113 1.66 8.73 -6.12
C TYR A 113 1.69 7.23 -5.90
N GLY A 114 1.34 6.79 -4.70
CA GLY A 114 1.40 5.38 -4.38
C GLY A 114 0.91 5.07 -3.00
N ARG A 115 0.95 3.77 -2.68
CA ARG A 115 0.60 3.25 -1.38
C ARG A 115 1.58 2.16 -0.98
N VAL A 116 2.01 2.17 0.28
CA VAL A 116 2.76 1.07 0.86
C VAL A 116 1.90 0.41 1.91
N ASP A 117 1.77 -0.91 1.79
CA ASP A 117 0.97 -1.74 2.68
C ASP A 117 1.92 -2.52 3.60
N LEU A 118 1.66 -2.47 4.91
CA LEU A 118 2.53 -3.02 5.93
C LEU A 118 1.72 -3.78 6.99
N ARG A 119 2.39 -4.71 7.67
CA ARG A 119 1.91 -5.24 8.95
C ARG A 119 2.82 -4.85 10.08
N VAL A 120 2.24 -4.64 11.26
CA VAL A 120 2.99 -4.41 12.50
C VAL A 120 2.68 -5.54 13.45
N ASP A 121 3.72 -6.28 13.84
CA ASP A 121 3.59 -7.40 14.76
C ASP A 121 3.36 -6.95 16.22
N ALA A 122 3.22 -7.93 17.13
CA ALA A 122 3.00 -7.68 18.55
C ALA A 122 4.17 -6.96 19.26
N THR A 123 5.37 -6.93 18.65
CA THR A 123 6.54 -6.20 19.16
C THR A 123 6.64 -4.78 18.60
N GLY A 124 5.68 -4.40 17.74
CA GLY A 124 5.67 -3.12 17.06
C GLY A 124 6.56 -3.07 15.82
N GLN A 125 7.08 -4.21 15.34
CA GLN A 125 7.95 -4.26 14.16
C GLN A 125 7.13 -4.18 12.86
N PRO A 126 7.36 -3.18 11.98
CA PRO A 126 6.74 -3.13 10.67
C PRO A 126 7.39 -4.09 9.67
N PHE A 127 6.57 -4.72 8.84
CA PHE A 127 6.94 -5.56 7.70
C PHE A 127 6.21 -5.06 6.46
N VAL A 128 6.93 -4.73 5.39
CA VAL A 128 6.33 -4.30 4.12
C VAL A 128 5.73 -5.51 3.42
N LEU A 129 4.46 -5.42 3.03
CA LEU A 129 3.76 -6.42 2.25
C LEU A 129 3.81 -6.10 0.75
N GLU A 130 3.50 -4.86 0.40
CA GLU A 130 3.36 -4.41 -0.98
C GLU A 130 3.78 -2.93 -1.09
N VAL A 131 4.48 -2.61 -2.18
CA VAL A 131 4.60 -1.24 -2.68
C VAL A 131 3.78 -1.14 -3.96
N ASN A 132 2.71 -0.35 -3.89
CA ASN A 132 1.76 -0.19 -4.97
C ASN A 132 1.91 1.22 -5.59
N PRO A 133 2.55 1.35 -6.77
CA PRO A 133 2.75 2.63 -7.43
C PRO A 133 1.54 3.10 -8.27
N ASN A 134 0.44 2.32 -8.29
CA ASN A 134 -0.77 2.67 -9.01
C ASN A 134 -2.01 2.14 -8.28
N PRO A 135 -2.24 2.57 -7.02
CA PRO A 135 -3.40 2.13 -6.26
C PRO A 135 -4.68 2.68 -6.89
N ASP A 136 -5.83 2.09 -6.52
CA ASP A 136 -7.11 2.69 -6.87
C ASP A 136 -7.21 4.11 -6.29
N ILE A 137 -7.58 5.06 -7.15
CA ILE A 137 -7.77 6.48 -6.84
C ILE A 137 -9.23 6.91 -7.00
N SER A 138 -10.19 5.98 -7.11
CA SER A 138 -11.60 6.33 -7.08
C SER A 138 -11.96 7.12 -5.80
N ASP A 139 -13.03 7.91 -5.82
CA ASP A 139 -13.44 8.75 -4.68
C ASP A 139 -13.74 7.93 -3.40
N SER A 140 -14.11 6.66 -3.56
CA SER A 140 -14.32 5.69 -2.48
C SER A 140 -13.05 4.94 -2.05
N ALA A 141 -11.93 5.09 -2.77
CA ALA A 141 -10.71 4.33 -2.53
C ALA A 141 -9.94 4.80 -1.29
N GLY A 142 -8.95 3.99 -0.90
CA GLY A 142 -8.11 4.24 0.27
C GLY A 142 -7.38 5.58 0.23
N LEU A 143 -6.81 5.96 -0.92
CA LEU A 143 -6.07 7.22 -1.06
C LEU A 143 -6.98 8.44 -0.87
N SER A 144 -8.19 8.40 -1.44
CA SER A 144 -9.25 9.41 -1.27
C SER A 144 -9.71 9.51 0.18
N ARG A 145 -9.88 8.38 0.89
CA ARG A 145 -10.20 8.37 2.32
C ARG A 145 -9.11 9.06 3.16
N MET A 146 -7.84 8.79 2.87
CA MET A 146 -6.72 9.42 3.58
C MET A 146 -6.65 10.93 3.32
N ALA A 147 -6.85 11.36 2.06
CA ALA A 147 -6.86 12.77 1.69
C ALA A 147 -7.99 13.55 2.38
N LYS A 148 -9.19 12.96 2.45
CA LYS A 148 -10.35 13.54 3.15
C LYS A 148 -10.08 13.82 4.64
N VAL A 149 -9.29 12.97 5.31
CA VAL A 149 -8.87 13.22 6.70
C VAL A 149 -8.03 14.49 6.84
N GLN A 150 -7.31 14.89 5.79
CA GLN A 150 -6.58 16.16 5.72
C GLN A 150 -7.44 17.34 5.21
N GLY A 151 -8.75 17.14 5.04
CA GLY A 151 -9.67 18.15 4.52
C GLY A 151 -9.57 18.37 3.01
N LEU A 152 -9.03 17.40 2.26
CA LEU A 152 -8.96 17.46 0.81
C LEU A 152 -10.18 16.78 0.19
N GLU A 153 -10.87 17.51 -0.66
CA GLU A 153 -11.88 16.98 -1.56
C GLU A 153 -11.23 16.15 -2.67
N TYR A 154 -12.01 15.24 -3.27
CA TYR A 154 -11.51 14.32 -4.28
C TYR A 154 -10.80 15.01 -5.45
N HIS A 155 -11.38 16.10 -5.96
CA HIS A 155 -10.80 16.86 -7.07
C HIS A 155 -9.46 17.52 -6.69
N GLU A 156 -9.28 17.89 -5.42
CA GLU A 156 -8.02 18.46 -4.91
C GLU A 156 -6.94 17.37 -4.80
N LEU A 157 -7.30 16.16 -4.38
CA LEU A 157 -6.40 15.01 -4.42
C LEU A 157 -5.90 14.76 -5.85
N ILE A 158 -6.81 14.68 -6.82
CA ILE A 158 -6.44 14.48 -8.23
C ILE A 158 -5.56 15.64 -8.73
N GLY A 159 -5.91 16.88 -8.38
CA GLY A 159 -5.09 18.06 -8.68
C GLY A 159 -3.66 17.93 -8.16
N ARG A 160 -3.48 17.52 -6.89
CA ARG A 160 -2.15 17.32 -6.30
C ARG A 160 -1.32 16.25 -7.01
N ILE A 161 -1.95 15.17 -7.47
CA ILE A 161 -1.26 14.12 -8.24
C ILE A 161 -0.80 14.68 -9.60
N VAL A 162 -1.64 15.47 -10.26
CA VAL A 162 -1.29 16.14 -11.53
C VAL A 162 -0.17 17.16 -11.33
N ASP A 163 -0.25 17.97 -10.27
CA ASP A 163 0.75 18.99 -9.93
C ASP A 163 2.11 18.38 -9.62
N GLU A 164 2.15 17.25 -8.89
CA GLU A 164 3.37 16.47 -8.68
C GLU A 164 3.99 16.08 -10.02
N ALA A 165 3.18 15.51 -10.93
CA ALA A 165 3.67 15.01 -12.21
C ALA A 165 4.22 16.14 -13.11
N LEU A 166 3.54 17.30 -13.10
CA LEU A 166 3.96 18.49 -13.84
C LEU A 166 5.26 19.10 -13.28
N SER A 167 5.36 19.17 -11.95
CA SER A 167 6.56 19.64 -11.25
C SER A 167 7.77 18.77 -11.59
N ARG A 168 7.61 17.44 -11.47
CA ARG A 168 8.64 16.46 -11.80
C ARG A 168 9.08 16.52 -13.26
N SER A 169 8.12 16.60 -14.19
CA SER A 169 8.43 16.74 -15.63
C SER A 169 9.23 18.01 -15.93
N SER A 170 8.89 19.12 -15.28
CA SER A 170 9.59 20.39 -15.45
C SER A 170 11.00 20.35 -14.88
N SER A 171 11.18 19.76 -13.69
CA SER A 171 12.49 19.55 -13.07
C SER A 171 13.40 18.66 -13.92
N ARG A 172 12.88 17.57 -14.49
CA ARG A 172 13.64 16.69 -15.40
C ARG A 172 14.10 17.43 -16.65
N ARG A 173 13.20 18.16 -17.32
CA ARG A 173 13.57 18.98 -18.50
C ARG A 173 14.64 20.02 -18.18
N ALA A 174 14.57 20.65 -17.01
CA ALA A 174 15.58 21.60 -16.57
C ALA A 174 16.94 20.91 -16.33
N ALA A 175 16.95 19.73 -15.71
CA ALA A 175 18.16 18.94 -15.52
C ALA A 175 18.78 18.49 -16.86
N ASP A 176 17.96 17.99 -17.79
CA ASP A 176 18.40 17.55 -19.12
C ASP A 176 19.04 18.72 -19.89
N ALA A 177 18.42 19.91 -19.89
CA ALA A 177 18.95 21.10 -20.54
C ALA A 177 20.32 21.56 -19.97
N LEU A 178 20.53 21.40 -18.65
CA LEU A 178 21.83 21.69 -18.02
C LEU A 178 22.90 20.69 -18.45
N VAL A 179 22.55 19.41 -18.61
CA VAL A 179 23.47 18.37 -19.07
C VAL A 179 23.83 18.56 -20.55
N GLU A 180 22.84 18.82 -21.41
CA GLU A 180 23.06 19.06 -22.85
C GLU A 180 23.89 20.34 -23.10
N GLY A 181 23.66 21.40 -22.33
CA GLY A 181 24.44 22.64 -22.40
C GLY A 181 25.87 22.53 -21.85
N ALA A 182 26.18 21.44 -21.11
CA ALA A 182 27.49 21.19 -20.50
C ALA A 182 28.40 20.26 -21.33
N VAL A 183 27.93 19.68 -22.43
CA VAL A 183 28.76 18.90 -23.35
C VAL A 183 29.61 19.87 -24.18
N PRO A 184 30.95 19.90 -24.05
CA PRO A 184 31.77 20.73 -24.90
C PRO A 184 31.65 20.22 -26.34
N VAL A 185 31.29 21.10 -27.27
CA VAL A 185 31.43 20.82 -28.70
C VAL A 185 32.93 20.69 -28.98
N THR A 186 33.42 19.45 -29.07
CA THR A 186 34.77 19.13 -29.57
C THR A 186 34.82 19.17 -31.08
#